data_AF-A0A2H6N4M4-F1
#
_entry.id   AF-A0A2H6N4M4-F1
#
_cell.length_a   1.000
_cell.length_b   1.000
_cell.length_c   1.000
_cell.angle_alpha   90.00
_cell.angle_beta   90.00
_cell.angle_gamma   90.00
#
_symmetry.space_group_name_H-M   'P 1'
#
loop_
_entity.id
_entity.type
_entity.pdbx_description
1 polymer ?
#
loop_
_entity_poly.entity_id
_entity_poly.type
_entity_poly.pdbx_seq_one_letter_code
_entity_poly.pdbx_strand_id
1 'polypeptide(L)'
;KNNPFLMVGTEEGSLHTLAATDLSQILYKKLFQKCGIKLSLCSPNGQWILVCPGNAAFSPKVFNIYYATQPEDDDLMLSSPLPITNYCRMMCWLPAESARIAILYKNEMFHIDSFDIVIEKSKYKKKITGSFSCCDIFH
;
A
#
# COMPACT_ATOMS: atom_id res chain seq x y z
N LYS A 1 19.93 -0.57 12.94
CA LYS A 1 20.11 -0.35 11.48
C LYS A 1 19.09 -1.24 10.78
N ASN A 2 18.20 -0.68 9.96
CA ASN A 2 17.33 -1.52 9.14
C ASN A 2 18.19 -2.10 8.01
N ASN A 3 18.18 -3.42 7.87
CA ASN A 3 18.82 -4.08 6.74
C ASN A 3 18.07 -3.69 5.46
N PRO A 4 18.78 -3.39 4.36
CA PRO A 4 18.14 -3.06 3.11
C PRO A 4 17.35 -4.28 2.60
N PHE A 5 16.18 -4.02 2.05
CA PHE A 5 15.29 -5.03 1.49
C PHE A 5 14.71 -4.54 0.16
N LEU A 6 14.20 -5.47 -0.64
CA LEU A 6 13.52 -5.22 -1.89
C LEU A 6 12.10 -5.75 -1.81
N MET A 7 11.12 -4.98 -2.27
CA MET A 7 9.74 -5.43 -2.42
C MET A 7 9.40 -5.55 -3.90
N VAL A 8 8.91 -6.72 -4.30
CA VAL A 8 8.59 -7.04 -5.69
C VAL A 8 7.15 -7.49 -5.78
N GLY A 9 6.40 -6.87 -6.69
CA GLY A 9 5.06 -7.29 -7.06
C GLY A 9 5.07 -8.08 -8.36
N THR A 10 4.27 -9.15 -8.42
CA THR A 10 4.19 -10.03 -9.59
C THR A 10 2.91 -9.81 -10.39
N GLU A 11 2.92 -10.25 -11.65
CA GLU A 11 1.72 -10.28 -12.51
C GLU A 11 0.64 -11.24 -12.02
N GLU A 12 0.99 -12.15 -11.12
CA GLU A 12 0.05 -13.10 -10.53
C GLU A 12 -0.67 -12.53 -9.30
N GLY A 13 -0.24 -11.36 -8.80
CA GLY A 13 -0.84 -10.71 -7.64
C GLY A 13 -0.21 -11.12 -6.30
N SER A 14 1.04 -11.59 -6.32
CA SER A 14 1.83 -11.82 -5.11
C SER A 14 2.83 -10.69 -4.87
N LEU A 15 3.10 -10.46 -3.59
CA LEU A 15 4.11 -9.54 -3.08
C LEU A 15 5.20 -10.35 -2.41
N HIS A 16 6.45 -10.06 -2.77
CA HIS A 16 7.64 -10.68 -2.20
C HIS A 16 8.48 -9.60 -1.53
N THR A 17 8.93 -9.86 -0.31
CA THR A 17 9.97 -9.07 0.35
C THR A 17 11.23 -9.90 0.39
N LEU A 18 12.33 -9.37 -0.14
CA LEU A 18 13.62 -10.04 -0.24
C LEU A 18 14.68 -9.23 0.52
N ALA A 19 15.64 -9.90 1.14
CA ALA A 19 16.81 -9.23 1.67
C ALA A 19 17.65 -8.68 0.51
N ALA A 20 18.10 -7.43 0.59
CA ALA A 20 18.86 -6.85 -0.53
C ALA A 20 20.29 -7.41 -0.64
N THR A 21 20.80 -8.06 0.40
CA THR A 21 22.17 -8.59 0.46
C THR A 21 22.36 -9.86 -0.35
N ASP A 22 21.39 -10.78 -0.29
CA ASP A 22 21.49 -12.11 -0.90
C ASP A 22 20.20 -12.53 -1.64
N LEU A 23 19.22 -11.62 -1.75
CA LEU A 23 17.91 -11.86 -2.34
C LEU A 23 17.13 -13.02 -1.68
N SER A 24 17.50 -13.40 -0.46
CA SER A 24 16.76 -14.39 0.32
C SER A 24 15.36 -13.88 0.63
N GLN A 25 14.39 -14.79 0.61
CA GLN A 25 12.99 -14.43 0.84
C GLN A 25 12.72 -14.16 2.32
N ILE A 26 12.33 -12.93 2.63
CA ILE A 26 11.89 -12.51 3.97
C ILE A 26 10.39 -12.77 4.12
N LEU A 27 9.61 -12.42 3.10
CA LEU A 27 8.16 -12.52 3.13
C LEU A 27 7.59 -12.93 1.77
N TYR A 28 6.50 -13.69 1.82
CA TYR A 28 5.62 -13.97 0.71
C TYR A 28 4.18 -13.63 1.09
N LYS A 29 3.46 -12.89 0.26
CA LYS A 29 2.02 -12.70 0.44
C LYS A 29 1.27 -12.71 -0.88
N LYS A 30 0.26 -13.59 -1.00
CA LYS A 30 -0.72 -13.49 -2.09
C LYS A 30 -1.76 -12.43 -1.75
N LEU A 31 -1.81 -11.34 -2.51
CA LEU A 31 -2.67 -10.19 -2.22
C LEU A 31 -3.96 -10.19 -3.02
N PHE A 32 -3.85 -10.52 -4.31
CA PHE A 32 -4.97 -10.57 -5.24
C PHE A 32 -4.91 -11.84 -6.08
N GLN A 33 -6.08 -12.31 -6.51
CA GLN A 33 -6.18 -13.49 -7.37
C GLN A 33 -6.34 -13.06 -8.82
N LYS A 34 -5.61 -13.71 -9.73
CA LYS A 34 -5.78 -13.55 -11.19
C LYS A 34 -5.57 -12.12 -11.71
N CYS A 35 -4.75 -11.30 -11.05
CA CYS A 35 -4.34 -10.01 -11.58
C CYS A 35 -2.98 -9.58 -11.01
N GLY A 36 -2.23 -8.82 -11.80
CA GLY A 36 -0.95 -8.27 -11.39
C GLY A 36 -1.10 -7.13 -10.39
N ILE A 37 0.00 -6.75 -9.75
CA ILE A 37 0.05 -5.61 -8.85
C ILE A 37 1.05 -4.54 -9.28
N LYS A 38 0.68 -3.29 -9.06
CA LYS A 38 1.54 -2.12 -9.16
C LYS A 38 1.84 -1.62 -7.75
N LEU A 39 3.12 -1.36 -7.48
CA LEU A 39 3.59 -0.80 -6.21
C LEU A 39 3.83 0.70 -6.36
N SER A 40 3.51 1.45 -5.31
CA SER A 40 3.98 2.83 -5.18
C SER A 40 5.47 2.85 -4.79
N LEU A 41 6.08 4.04 -4.88
CA LEU A 41 7.28 4.32 -4.09
C LEU A 41 6.96 4.24 -2.59
N CYS A 42 7.99 4.12 -1.76
CA CYS A 42 7.84 4.23 -0.32
C CYS A 42 7.28 5.61 0.05
N SER A 43 6.49 5.66 1.12
CA SER A 43 6.10 6.92 1.73
C SER A 43 7.33 7.74 2.18
N PRO A 44 7.20 9.08 2.34
CA PRO A 44 8.32 9.93 2.76
C PRO A 44 9.00 9.50 4.06
N ASN A 45 8.24 8.89 4.97
CA ASN A 45 8.75 8.36 6.25
C ASN A 45 9.20 6.89 6.17
N GLY A 46 9.13 6.26 4.99
CA GLY A 46 9.55 4.88 4.76
C GLY A 46 8.71 3.82 5.49
N GLN A 47 7.48 4.13 5.88
CA GLN A 47 6.61 3.21 6.63
C GLN A 47 5.58 2.49 5.75
N TRP A 48 5.25 3.05 4.60
CA TRP A 48 4.09 2.64 3.81
C TRP A 48 4.44 2.41 2.35
N ILE A 49 3.83 1.38 1.76
CA ILE A 49 3.75 1.17 0.31
C ILE A 49 2.29 0.91 -0.05
N LEU A 50 1.80 1.53 -1.10
CA LEU A 50 0.50 1.20 -1.67
C LEU A 50 0.66 0.07 -2.68
N VAL A 51 -0.21 -0.92 -2.59
CA VAL A 51 -0.36 -1.99 -3.55
C VAL A 51 -1.68 -1.81 -4.29
N CYS A 52 -1.60 -1.52 -5.58
CA CYS A 52 -2.77 -1.43 -6.46
C CYS A 52 -2.92 -2.68 -7.32
N PRO A 53 -4.11 -3.28 -7.37
CA PRO A 53 -4.39 -4.36 -8.29
C PRO A 53 -4.55 -3.84 -9.72
N GLY A 54 -4.15 -4.66 -10.70
CA GLY A 54 -4.37 -4.41 -12.11
C GLY A 54 -5.80 -4.67 -12.59
N ASN A 55 -6.69 -5.09 -11.69
CA ASN A 55 -8.10 -5.39 -11.98
C ASN A 55 -9.00 -4.61 -11.01
N ALA A 56 -10.00 -3.90 -11.57
CA ALA A 56 -10.95 -3.08 -10.83
C ALA A 56 -11.88 -3.88 -9.89
N ALA A 57 -11.95 -5.21 -10.04
CA ALA A 57 -12.66 -6.09 -9.10
C ALA A 57 -12.03 -6.11 -7.70
N PHE A 58 -10.79 -5.63 -7.56
CA PHE A 58 -10.10 -5.54 -6.29
C PHE A 58 -9.76 -4.09 -5.95
N SER A 59 -9.80 -3.79 -4.66
CA SER A 59 -9.44 -2.47 -4.15
C SER A 59 -7.98 -2.41 -3.70
N PRO A 60 -7.30 -1.25 -3.86
CA PRO A 60 -5.95 -1.05 -3.37
C PRO A 60 -5.83 -1.27 -1.86
N LYS A 61 -4.65 -1.69 -1.41
CA LYS A 61 -4.32 -1.90 0.00
C LYS A 61 -2.98 -1.25 0.31
N VAL A 62 -2.85 -0.70 1.52
CA VAL A 62 -1.59 -0.17 2.02
C VAL A 62 -0.88 -1.24 2.82
N PHE A 63 0.42 -1.34 2.60
CA PHE A 63 1.30 -2.27 3.25
C PHE A 63 2.24 -1.53 4.19
N ASN A 64 2.34 -1.99 5.42
CA ASN A 64 3.27 -1.46 6.40
C ASN A 64 4.62 -2.18 6.31
N ILE A 65 5.66 -1.41 6.02
CA ILE A 65 7.01 -1.90 5.78
C ILE A 65 7.65 -2.49 7.05
N TYR A 66 7.34 -1.93 8.22
CA TYR A 66 7.91 -2.42 9.48
C TYR A 66 7.51 -3.89 9.71
N TYR A 67 6.22 -4.19 9.61
CA TYR A 67 5.72 -5.56 9.74
C TYR A 67 6.19 -6.46 8.59
N ALA A 68 6.35 -5.93 7.38
CA ALA A 68 6.89 -6.68 6.24
C ALA A 68 8.27 -7.32 6.48
N THR A 69 9.08 -6.67 7.31
CA THR A 69 10.43 -7.13 7.67
C THR A 69 10.48 -7.91 8.99
N GLN A 70 9.35 -7.98 9.70
CA GLN A 70 9.19 -8.67 10.98
C GLN A 70 7.91 -9.52 10.93
N PRO A 71 7.98 -10.76 10.42
CA PRO A 71 6.82 -11.58 10.10
C PRO A 71 6.03 -12.09 11.32
N GLU A 72 6.34 -11.63 12.54
CA GLU A 72 5.65 -12.07 13.76
C GLU A 72 4.18 -11.62 13.84
N ASP A 73 3.80 -10.57 13.10
CA ASP A 73 2.45 -9.97 13.11
C ASP A 73 1.87 -9.82 11.69
N ASP A 74 1.69 -10.97 11.04
CA ASP A 74 1.22 -11.09 9.64
C ASP A 74 -0.14 -10.38 9.39
N ASP A 75 -0.96 -10.26 10.44
CA ASP A 75 -2.28 -9.60 10.44
C ASP A 75 -2.20 -8.06 10.41
N LEU A 76 -1.07 -7.48 10.82
CA LEU A 76 -0.89 -6.03 10.90
C LEU A 76 -0.20 -5.44 9.67
N MET A 77 0.17 -6.28 8.70
CA MET A 77 0.90 -5.83 7.52
C MET A 77 0.03 -5.05 6.52
N LEU A 78 -1.26 -5.38 6.42
CA LEU A 78 -2.16 -4.86 5.38
C LEU A 78 -3.28 -3.98 5.95
N SER A 79 -3.59 -2.91 5.23
CA SER A 79 -4.80 -2.13 5.49
C SER A 79 -6.07 -2.85 5.08
N SER A 80 -7.19 -2.38 5.64
CA SER A 80 -8.47 -2.59 4.97
C SER A 80 -8.40 -2.06 3.53
N PRO A 81 -9.18 -2.64 2.60
CA PRO A 81 -9.21 -2.14 1.24
C PRO A 81 -9.62 -0.67 1.21
N LEU A 82 -8.90 0.14 0.44
CA LEU A 82 -9.27 1.54 0.22
C LEU A 82 -10.58 1.58 -0.57
N PRO A 83 -11.45 2.59 -0.38
CA PRO A 83 -12.75 2.69 -1.05
C PRO A 83 -12.62 3.13 -2.52
N ILE A 84 -11.70 2.52 -3.26
CA ILE A 84 -11.50 2.71 -4.69
C ILE A 84 -11.91 1.41 -5.38
N THR A 85 -12.88 1.52 -6.27
CA THR A 85 -13.44 0.41 -7.07
C THR A 85 -13.02 0.47 -8.54
N ASN A 86 -12.19 1.44 -8.91
CA ASN A 86 -11.77 1.70 -10.28
C ASN A 86 -10.27 1.41 -10.49
N TYR A 87 -9.87 1.28 -11.76
CA TYR A 87 -8.47 1.05 -12.10
C TYR A 87 -7.59 2.25 -11.71
N CYS A 88 -6.64 2.02 -10.81
CA CYS A 88 -5.64 3.01 -10.40
C CYS A 88 -4.63 3.24 -11.52
N ARG A 89 -4.53 4.49 -12.00
CA ARG A 89 -3.57 4.90 -13.03
C ARG A 89 -2.26 5.32 -12.39
N MET A 90 -2.33 6.24 -11.43
CA MET A 90 -1.17 6.80 -10.75
C MET A 90 -1.41 6.89 -9.26
N MET A 91 -0.33 6.84 -8.50
CA MET A 91 -0.33 6.91 -7.05
C MET A 91 0.92 7.66 -6.61
N CYS A 92 0.78 8.60 -5.67
CA CYS A 92 1.89 9.39 -5.18
C CYS A 92 1.67 9.72 -3.70
N TRP A 93 2.69 9.52 -2.88
CA TRP A 93 2.68 9.98 -1.50
C TRP A 93 2.92 11.48 -1.44
N LEU A 94 2.15 12.18 -0.60
CA LEU A 94 2.30 13.62 -0.43
C LEU A 94 3.53 13.92 0.44
N PRO A 95 4.48 14.75 -0.03
CA PRO A 95 5.73 15.00 0.72
C PRO A 95 5.51 15.66 2.08
N ALA A 96 4.54 16.59 2.16
CA ALA A 96 4.22 17.32 3.39
C ALA A 96 3.54 16.43 4.44
N GLU A 97 2.92 15.33 4.00
CA GLU A 97 2.09 14.47 4.84
C GLU A 97 2.42 13.02 4.57
N SER A 98 3.41 12.50 5.32
CA SER A 98 4.04 11.20 5.04
C SER A 98 3.10 9.99 5.10
N ALA A 99 1.90 10.14 5.67
CA ALA A 99 0.88 9.12 5.73
C ALA A 99 -0.31 9.41 4.79
N ARG A 100 -0.21 10.39 3.90
CA ARG A 100 -1.25 10.72 2.93
C ARG A 100 -0.83 10.33 1.52
N ILE A 101 -1.71 9.62 0.82
CA ILE A 101 -1.49 9.20 -0.57
C ILE A 101 -2.57 9.79 -1.47
N ALA A 102 -2.15 10.35 -2.61
CA ALA A 102 -3.02 10.75 -3.69
C ALA A 102 -3.09 9.63 -4.74
N ILE A 103 -4.30 9.30 -5.17
CA ILE A 103 -4.54 8.24 -6.15
C ILE A 103 -5.38 8.80 -7.29
N LEU A 104 -4.83 8.73 -8.51
CA LEU A 104 -5.53 9.02 -9.75
C LEU A 104 -6.13 7.73 -10.29
N TYR A 105 -7.45 7.70 -10.43
CA TYR A 105 -8.16 6.59 -11.07
C TYR A 105 -9.11 7.11 -12.14
N LYS A 106 -9.48 6.23 -13.07
CA LYS A 106 -10.41 6.57 -14.16
C LYS A 106 -11.71 5.81 -13.97
N ASN A 107 -12.82 6.55 -13.90
CA ASN A 107 -14.16 6.02 -14.10
C ASN A 107 -14.69 6.56 -15.45
N GLU A 108 -15.76 7.35 -15.46
CA GLU A 108 -16.19 8.13 -16.63
C GLU A 108 -15.20 9.28 -16.92
N MET A 109 -14.75 9.96 -15.86
CA MET A 109 -13.71 10.98 -15.88
C MET A 109 -12.51 10.56 -15.01
N PHE A 110 -11.42 11.34 -15.11
CA PHE A 110 -10.28 11.20 -14.22
C PHE A 110 -10.60 11.85 -12.86
N HIS A 111 -10.42 11.09 -11.79
CA HIS A 111 -10.59 11.54 -10.42
C HIS A 111 -9.30 11.37 -9.64
N ILE A 112 -8.98 12.35 -8.80
CA ILE A 112 -7.86 12.29 -7.87
C ILE A 112 -8.44 12.41 -6.47
N ASP A 113 -8.24 11.37 -5.67
CA ASP A 113 -8.61 11.35 -4.26
C ASP A 113 -7.36 11.20 -3.39
N SER A 114 -7.38 11.85 -2.24
CA SER A 114 -6.37 11.66 -1.20
C SER A 114 -6.89 10.81 -0.05
N PHE A 115 -6.03 9.95 0.49
CA PHE A 115 -6.33 9.08 1.62
C PHE A 115 -5.29 9.26 2.71
N ASP A 116 -5.76 9.51 3.93
CA ASP A 116 -4.95 9.48 5.13
C ASP A 116 -4.85 8.05 5.66
N ILE A 117 -3.63 7.58 5.85
CA ILE A 117 -3.33 6.23 6.34
C ILE A 117 -3.14 6.30 7.84
N VAL A 118 -4.00 5.58 8.56
CA VAL A 118 -4.04 5.60 10.02
C VAL A 118 -3.86 4.19 10.57
N ILE A 119 -3.08 4.07 11.64
CA ILE A 119 -3.08 2.86 12.47
C ILE A 119 -4.08 3.07 13.59
N GLU A 120 -5.25 2.47 13.47
CA GLU A 120 -6.22 2.39 14.55
C GLU A 120 -5.70 1.39 15.59
N LYS A 121 -5.51 1.85 16.82
CA LYS A 121 -5.12 1.00 17.96
C LYS A 121 -6.29 0.92 18.95
N SER A 122 -6.77 -0.29 19.21
CA SER A 122 -7.71 -0.59 20.30
C SER A 122 -7.03 -1.45 21.36
N LYS A 123 -7.67 -1.63 22.52
CA LYS A 123 -7.14 -2.48 23.62
C LYS A 123 -6.82 -3.92 23.19
N TYR A 124 -7.46 -4.42 22.14
CA TYR A 124 -7.37 -5.83 21.72
C TYR A 124 -6.91 -6.03 20.27
N LYS A 125 -6.80 -4.96 19.47
CA LYS A 125 -6.50 -5.07 18.04
C LYS A 125 -5.91 -3.80 17.49
N LYS A 126 -4.91 -3.93 16.61
CA LYS A 126 -4.44 -2.85 15.73
C LYS A 126 -4.95 -3.11 14.31
N LYS A 127 -5.30 -2.07 13.57
CA LYS A 127 -5.77 -2.16 12.19
C LYS A 127 -5.24 -0.97 11.40
N ILE A 128 -4.84 -1.19 10.15
CA ILE A 128 -4.49 -0.09 9.24
C ILE A 128 -5.73 0.25 8.40
N THR A 129 -6.09 1.52 8.33
CA THR A 129 -7.22 2.02 7.54
C THR A 129 -6.77 3.20 6.70
N GLY A 130 -7.45 3.42 5.57
CA GLY A 130 -7.33 4.64 4.80
C GLY A 130 -8.64 5.40 4.85
N SER A 131 -8.63 6.60 5.40
CA SER A 131 -9.78 7.49 5.45
C SER A 131 -9.69 8.52 4.32
N PHE A 132 -10.81 8.84 3.70
CA PHE A 132 -10.88 9.90 2.71
C PHE A 132 -10.41 11.20 3.34
N SER A 133 -9.44 11.85 2.69
CA SER A 133 -8.94 13.15 3.12
C SER A 133 -9.55 14.22 2.25
N CYS A 134 -10.37 15.08 2.84
CA CYS A 134 -10.93 16.25 2.18
C CYS A 134 -9.86 17.34 2.16
N CYS A 135 -9.04 17.41 1.13
CA CYS A 135 -8.14 18.52 0.89
C CYS A 135 -8.06 18.83 -0.60
N ASP A 136 -8.23 20.11 -0.93
CA ASP A 136 -7.96 20.66 -2.26
C ASP A 136 -6.48 20.39 -2.59
N ILE A 137 -6.23 19.56 -3.61
CA ILE A 137 -4.87 19.20 -4.06
C ILE A 137 -4.15 20.39 -4.72
N PHE A 138 -4.81 21.55 -4.78
CA PHE A 138 -4.28 22.80 -5.34
C PHE A 138 -4.30 23.90 -4.26
N HIS A 139 -3.12 24.20 -3.72
CA HIS A 139 -2.81 25.47 -3.08
C HIS A 139 -1.65 26.13 -3.83
#